data_AF-A0A2U3D9U6-F1
#
_entry.id   AF-A0A2U3D9U6-F1
#
_cell.length_a   1.000
_cell.length_b   1.000
_cell.length_c   1.000
_cell.angle_alpha   90.00
_cell.angle_beta   90.00
_cell.angle_gamma   90.00
#
_symmetry.space_group_name_H-M   'P 1'
#
loop_
_entity.id
_entity.type
_entity.pdbx_description
1 polymer ?
#
loop_
_entity_poly.entity_id
_entity_poly.type
_entity_poly.pdbx_seq_one_letter_code
_entity_poly.pdbx_strand_id
1 'polypeptide(L)'
;MAKRRKNTVDFVEEVAVPEERIISLADALFVTIDNEPIAIGTIQKLIKQYGEQARIVNVRVSPHTFRHTMDKYYILAGGDIFSLQRILGHSSMETVRIYVEMFSHDVNLQHSKFSFVEHRLS
;
A
#
# COMPACT_ATOMS: atom_id res chain seq x y z
N MET A 1 3.30 -35.72 -3.52
CA MET A 1 3.59 -35.01 -2.25
C MET A 1 3.33 -33.53 -2.45
N ALA A 2 2.41 -32.93 -1.68
CA ALA A 2 1.96 -31.55 -1.89
C ALA A 2 2.93 -30.54 -1.26
N LYS A 3 3.43 -29.58 -2.06
CA LYS A 3 4.30 -28.49 -1.61
C LYS A 3 3.45 -27.51 -0.80
N ARG A 4 3.63 -27.48 0.53
CA ARG A 4 3.00 -26.54 1.45
C ARG A 4 3.26 -25.11 0.96
N ARG A 5 2.20 -24.31 0.73
CA ARG A 5 2.32 -22.88 0.41
C ARG A 5 2.88 -22.18 1.64
N LYS A 6 4.03 -21.50 1.50
CA LYS A 6 4.58 -20.62 2.52
C LYS A 6 3.54 -19.54 2.84
N ASN A 7 3.17 -19.40 4.10
CA ASN A 7 2.23 -18.36 4.55
C ASN A 7 3.01 -17.07 4.89
N THR A 8 2.31 -15.96 5.14
CA THR A 8 2.94 -14.65 5.36
C THR A 8 3.95 -14.68 6.51
N VAL A 9 3.71 -15.47 7.56
CA VAL A 9 4.65 -15.61 8.68
C VAL A 9 5.92 -16.36 8.29
N ASP A 10 5.82 -17.40 7.45
CA ASP A 10 7.01 -18.11 6.92
C ASP A 10 7.92 -17.15 6.12
N PHE A 11 7.34 -16.15 5.44
CA PHE A 11 8.10 -15.14 4.68
C PHE A 11 8.77 -14.11 5.61
N VAL A 12 8.13 -13.76 6.72
CA VAL A 12 8.67 -12.82 7.70
C VAL A 12 9.83 -13.45 8.47
N GLU A 13 9.76 -14.75 8.79
CA GLU A 13 10.88 -15.50 9.40
C GLU A 13 12.04 -15.74 8.42
N GLU A 14 11.78 -15.97 7.14
CA GLU A 14 12.83 -16.14 6.12
C GLU A 14 13.56 -14.82 5.80
N VAL A 15 12.87 -13.69 5.94
CA VAL A 15 13.44 -12.34 5.82
C VAL A 15 13.90 -11.80 7.19
N ALA A 16 13.64 -12.52 8.29
CA ALA A 16 14.13 -12.15 9.61
C ALA A 16 15.65 -12.30 9.61
N VAL A 17 16.32 -11.14 9.53
CA VAL A 17 17.75 -10.99 9.69
C VAL A 17 18.11 -11.60 11.06
N PRO A 18 19.19 -12.42 11.17
CA PRO A 18 19.61 -13.01 12.42
C PRO A 18 19.64 -11.99 13.55
N GLU A 19 19.28 -12.41 14.75
CA GLU A 19 19.19 -11.64 15.99
C GLU A 19 20.52 -10.98 16.44
N GLU A 20 21.57 -11.07 15.63
CA GLU A 20 22.74 -10.21 15.67
C GLU A 20 22.32 -8.80 15.29
N ARG A 21 21.75 -8.13 16.28
CA ARG A 21 21.38 -6.72 16.31
C ARG A 21 22.49 -5.95 15.58
N ILE A 22 22.26 -5.61 14.30
CA ILE A 22 22.93 -4.50 13.66
C ILE A 22 22.41 -3.29 14.44
N ILE A 23 23.07 -3.01 15.57
CA ILE A 23 22.88 -1.79 16.31
C ILE A 23 23.47 -0.74 15.39
N SER A 24 22.66 -0.22 14.49
CA SER A 24 22.98 1.07 13.90
C SER A 24 23.23 2.04 15.05
N LEU A 25 24.31 2.82 14.97
CA LEU A 25 24.70 3.75 16.04
C LEU A 25 23.59 4.78 16.31
N ALA A 26 22.73 5.00 15.31
CA ALA A 26 21.42 5.60 15.48
C ALA A 26 20.37 4.48 15.55
N ASP A 27 19.42 4.51 16.48
CA ASP A 27 18.30 3.55 16.64
C ASP A 27 17.30 3.51 15.44
N ALA A 28 17.78 3.59 14.19
CA ALA A 28 17.01 3.72 12.97
C ALA A 28 17.00 2.43 12.16
N LEU A 29 15.81 2.00 11.70
CA LEU A 29 15.64 0.82 10.85
C LEU A 29 16.32 0.96 9.47
N PHE A 30 16.38 2.18 8.94
CA PHE A 30 16.96 2.47 7.63
C PHE A 30 18.15 3.41 7.77
N VAL A 31 19.32 2.95 7.35
CA VAL A 31 20.58 3.70 7.45
C VAL A 31 21.28 3.81 6.10
N THR A 32 22.18 4.78 6.00
CA THR A 32 23.13 4.91 4.88
C THR A 32 24.29 3.93 5.03
N ILE A 33 25.17 3.88 4.03
CA ILE A 33 26.42 3.10 4.10
C ILE A 33 27.34 3.54 5.25
N ASP A 34 27.19 4.79 5.72
CA ASP A 34 27.95 5.37 6.82
C ASP A 34 27.27 5.12 8.19
N ASN A 35 26.22 4.29 8.24
CA ASN A 35 25.44 3.95 9.44
C ASN A 35 24.65 5.12 10.05
N GLU A 36 24.38 6.16 9.25
CA GLU A 36 23.57 7.31 9.63
C GLU A 36 22.10 7.10 9.23
N PRO A 37 21.11 7.64 9.98
CA PRO A 37 19.70 7.57 9.57
C PRO A 37 19.47 8.10 8.17
N ILE A 38 18.69 7.37 7.37
CA ILE A 38 18.39 7.82 6.01
C ILE A 38 17.53 9.10 6.04
N ALA A 39 17.95 10.12 5.31
CA ALA A 39 17.16 11.34 5.17
C ALA A 39 15.88 11.08 4.34
N ILE A 40 14.78 11.75 4.70
CA ILE A 40 13.49 11.67 3.98
C ILE A 40 13.67 12.01 2.49
N GLY A 41 14.48 13.04 2.19
CA GLY A 41 14.77 13.45 0.81
C GLY A 41 15.48 12.35 0.00
N THR A 42 16.26 11.48 0.64
CA THR A 42 16.90 10.33 -0.01
C THR A 42 15.85 9.31 -0.42
N ILE A 43 14.91 8.97 0.47
CA ILE A 43 13.79 8.07 0.16
C ILE A 43 12.94 8.61 -1.01
N GLN A 44 12.63 9.91 -1.00
CA GLN A 44 11.90 10.55 -2.09
C GLN A 44 12.63 10.43 -3.44
N LYS A 45 13.95 10.64 -3.45
CA LYS A 45 14.79 10.48 -4.64
C LYS A 45 14.81 9.02 -5.12
N LEU A 46 14.99 8.07 -4.20
CA LEU A 46 15.00 6.64 -4.52
C LEU A 46 13.67 6.19 -5.14
N ILE A 47 12.54 6.57 -4.55
CA ILE A 47 11.21 6.25 -5.09
C ILE A 47 11.03 6.81 -6.50
N LYS A 48 11.48 8.04 -6.75
CA LYS A 48 11.45 8.64 -8.09
C LYS A 48 12.32 7.84 -9.07
N GLN A 49 13.56 7.52 -8.70
CA GLN A 49 14.50 6.75 -9.52
C GLN A 49 13.93 5.36 -9.87
N TYR A 50 13.34 4.66 -8.91
CA TYR A 50 12.69 3.37 -9.19
C TYR A 50 11.48 3.50 -10.11
N GLY A 51 10.72 4.59 -10.01
CA GLY A 51 9.65 4.91 -10.95
C GLY A 51 10.15 5.09 -12.39
N GLU A 52 11.27 5.80 -12.56
CA GLU A 52 11.94 5.98 -13.86
C GLU A 52 12.45 4.64 -14.41
N GLN A 53 13.10 3.82 -13.58
CA GLN A 53 13.58 2.48 -13.96
C GLN A 53 12.45 1.53 -14.34
N ALA A 54 11.32 1.60 -13.64
CA ALA A 54 10.11 0.85 -13.95
C ALA A 54 9.35 1.38 -15.18
N ARG A 55 9.86 2.44 -15.83
CA ARG A 55 9.27 3.10 -17.01
C ARG A 55 7.84 3.59 -16.77
N ILE A 56 7.56 4.06 -15.55
CA ILE A 56 6.27 4.68 -15.23
C ILE A 56 6.26 6.08 -15.84
N VAL A 57 5.42 6.27 -16.86
CA VAL A 57 5.27 7.54 -17.58
C VAL A 57 3.93 8.20 -17.25
N ASN A 58 3.85 9.52 -17.42
CA ASN A 58 2.65 10.34 -17.22
C ASN A 58 2.08 10.38 -15.79
N VAL A 59 2.82 9.90 -14.79
CA VAL A 59 2.43 9.96 -13.38
C VAL A 59 3.61 10.41 -12.54
N ARG A 60 3.37 11.33 -11.60
CA ARG A 60 4.38 11.72 -10.61
C ARG A 60 4.59 10.58 -9.62
N VAL A 61 5.74 9.92 -9.68
CA VAL A 61 6.12 8.88 -8.70
C VAL A 61 6.69 9.55 -7.44
N SER A 62 6.02 9.37 -6.31
CA SER A 62 6.37 9.97 -5.01
C SER A 62 5.84 9.10 -3.86
N PRO A 63 6.32 9.28 -2.61
CA PRO A 63 5.77 8.56 -1.47
C PRO A 63 4.24 8.74 -1.30
N HIS A 64 3.74 9.96 -1.56
CA HIS A 64 2.30 10.23 -1.47
C HIS A 64 1.52 9.48 -2.56
N THR A 65 1.99 9.50 -3.81
CA THR A 65 1.36 8.74 -4.91
C THR A 65 1.39 7.24 -4.64
N PHE A 66 2.49 6.74 -4.08
CA PHE A 66 2.65 5.34 -3.70
C PHE A 66 1.64 4.95 -2.61
N ARG A 67 1.49 5.76 -1.58
CA ARG A 67 0.48 5.58 -0.53
C ARG A 67 -0.94 5.60 -1.09
N HIS A 68 -1.29 6.59 -1.91
CA HIS A 68 -2.62 6.63 -2.55
C HIS A 68 -2.93 5.39 -3.38
N THR A 69 -1.90 4.85 -4.05
CA THR A 69 -2.03 3.61 -4.82
C THR A 69 -2.31 2.44 -3.87
N MET A 70 -1.53 2.28 -2.79
CA MET A 70 -1.76 1.25 -1.76
C MET A 70 -3.17 1.32 -1.18
N ASP A 71 -3.61 2.52 -0.77
CA ASP A 71 -4.93 2.76 -0.20
C ASP A 71 -6.05 2.38 -1.18
N LYS A 72 -5.93 2.79 -2.45
CA LYS A 72 -6.88 2.44 -3.52
C LYS A 72 -6.95 0.93 -3.73
N TYR A 73 -5.81 0.24 -3.82
CA TYR A 73 -5.79 -1.22 -3.98
C TYR A 73 -6.37 -1.95 -2.77
N TYR A 74 -6.16 -1.44 -1.55
CA TYR A 74 -6.75 -2.01 -0.35
C TYR A 74 -8.28 -1.94 -0.38
N ILE A 75 -8.85 -0.79 -0.74
CA ILE A 75 -10.31 -0.63 -0.86
C ILE A 75 -10.89 -1.46 -2.01
N LEU A 76 -10.23 -1.45 -3.18
CA LEU A 76 -10.66 -2.26 -4.33
C LEU A 76 -10.61 -3.78 -4.04
N ALA A 77 -9.73 -4.22 -3.15
CA ALA A 77 -9.69 -5.61 -2.69
C ALA A 77 -10.80 -5.96 -1.67
N GLY A 78 -11.71 -5.01 -1.37
CA GLY A 78 -12.79 -5.19 -0.40
C GLY A 78 -12.39 -4.92 1.05
N GLY A 79 -11.25 -4.25 1.27
CA GLY A 79 -10.79 -3.90 2.61
C GLY A 79 -11.67 -2.85 3.29
N ASP A 80 -11.85 -2.99 4.60
CA ASP A 80 -12.63 -2.06 5.41
C ASP A 80 -11.91 -0.71 5.62
N ILE A 81 -12.66 0.38 5.45
CA ILE A 81 -12.12 1.73 5.45
C ILE A 81 -11.67 2.21 6.83
N PHE A 82 -12.32 1.76 7.91
CA PHE A 82 -11.92 2.10 9.28
C PHE A 82 -10.61 1.41 9.64
N SER A 83 -10.45 0.17 9.19
CA SER A 83 -9.21 -0.59 9.29
C SER A 83 -8.09 0.08 8.50
N LEU A 84 -8.35 0.53 7.27
CA LEU A 84 -7.39 1.31 6.48
C LEU A 84 -6.96 2.58 7.21
N GLN A 85 -7.90 3.36 7.75
CA GLN A 85 -7.59 4.58 8.49
C GLN A 85 -6.66 4.33 9.68
N ARG A 86 -6.82 3.17 10.35
CA ARG A 86 -5.97 2.77 11.48
C ARG A 86 -4.57 2.32 11.02
N ILE A 87 -4.47 1.55 9.94
CA ILE A 87 -3.18 1.19 9.30
C ILE A 87 -2.40 2.44 8.91
N LEU A 88 -3.12 3.45 8.42
CA LEU A 88 -2.59 4.71 7.96
C LEU A 88 -2.21 5.69 9.07
N GLY A 89 -2.51 5.36 10.34
CA GLY A 89 -2.12 6.17 11.49
C GLY A 89 -2.92 7.45 11.66
N HIS A 90 -4.23 7.42 11.35
CA HIS A 90 -5.13 8.59 11.41
C HIS A 90 -4.84 9.67 10.37
N SER A 91 -4.49 9.31 9.13
CA SER A 91 -4.52 10.28 8.03
C SER A 91 -5.86 11.01 7.94
N SER A 92 -5.82 12.29 7.56
CA SER A 92 -6.97 13.21 7.64
C SER A 92 -8.25 12.60 7.07
N MET A 93 -9.39 12.88 7.73
CA MET A 93 -10.73 12.43 7.30
C MET A 93 -11.06 12.78 5.84
N GLU A 94 -10.33 13.73 5.25
CA GLU A 94 -10.43 14.11 3.84
C GLU A 94 -10.06 12.97 2.90
N THR A 95 -8.98 12.22 3.18
CA THR A 95 -8.61 11.06 2.34
C THR A 95 -9.61 9.92 2.49
N VAL A 96 -10.15 9.72 3.69
CA VAL A 96 -11.20 8.74 3.97
C VAL A 96 -12.46 9.04 3.16
N ARG A 97 -12.89 10.31 3.10
CA ARG A 97 -14.07 10.72 2.30
C ARG A 97 -13.96 10.35 0.82
N ILE A 98 -12.80 10.62 0.21
CA ILE A 98 -12.56 10.28 -1.21
C ILE A 98 -12.72 8.78 -1.46
N TYR A 99 -12.23 7.94 -0.53
CA TYR A 99 -12.38 6.48 -0.67
C TYR A 99 -13.81 5.98 -0.43
N VAL A 100 -14.57 6.61 0.48
CA VAL A 100 -16.01 6.31 0.65
C VAL A 100 -16.78 6.62 -0.64
N GLU A 101 -16.50 7.76 -1.28
CA GLU A 101 -17.15 8.15 -2.54
C GLU A 101 -16.84 7.16 -3.66
N MET A 102 -15.57 6.73 -3.78
CA MET A 102 -15.17 5.68 -4.72
C MET A 102 -15.90 4.35 -4.47
N PHE A 103 -15.96 3.89 -3.22
CA PHE A 103 -16.65 2.65 -2.87
C PHE A 103 -18.14 2.72 -3.21
N SER A 104 -18.78 3.86 -2.95
CA SER A 104 -20.19 4.08 -3.29
C SER A 104 -20.45 4.00 -4.80
N HIS A 105 -19.52 4.51 -5.63
CA HIS A 105 -19.61 4.39 -7.07
C HIS A 105 -19.47 2.93 -7.54
N ASP A 106 -18.53 2.18 -6.97
CA ASP A 106 -18.34 0.75 -7.28
C ASP A 106 -19.54 -0.11 -6.85
N VAL A 107 -20.14 0.17 -5.68
CA VAL A 107 -21.38 -0.50 -5.23
C VAL A 107 -22.52 -0.26 -6.21
N ASN A 108 -22.69 0.98 -6.69
CA ASN A 108 -23.72 1.30 -7.70
C ASN A 108 -23.46 0.60 -9.04
N LEU A 109 -22.20 0.51 -9.48
CA LEU A 109 -21.81 -0.23 -10.69
C LEU A 109 -22.09 -1.73 -10.56
N GLN A 110 -21.76 -2.32 -9.42
CA GLN A 110 -22.05 -3.73 -9.13
C GLN A 110 -23.57 -3.97 -9.04
N HIS A 111 -24.30 -3.07 -8.38
CA HIS A 111 -25.76 -3.12 -8.30
C HIS A 111 -26.40 -3.04 -9.69
N SER A 112 -26.02 -2.11 -10.55
CA SER A 112 -26.58 -2.06 -11.92
C SER A 112 -26.26 -3.32 -12.73
N LYS A 113 -25.04 -3.86 -12.62
CA LYS A 113 -24.65 -5.08 -13.35
C LYS A 113 -25.39 -6.35 -12.90
N PHE A 114 -25.70 -6.47 -11.61
CA PHE A 114 -26.25 -7.70 -11.02
C PHE A 114 -27.65 -7.53 -10.41
N SER A 115 -28.27 -6.35 -10.53
CA SER A 115 -29.62 -6.12 -10.03
C SER A 115 -30.60 -6.96 -10.83
N PHE A 116 -31.28 -7.84 -10.10
CA PHE A 116 -32.34 -8.69 -10.62
C PHE A 116 -33.52 -7.88 -11.19
N VAL A 117 -33.67 -6.63 -10.76
CA VAL A 117 -34.75 -5.73 -11.20
C VAL A 117 -34.46 -5.10 -12.56
N GLU A 118 -33.20 -4.76 -12.88
CA GLU A 118 -32.86 -4.14 -14.16
C GLU A 118 -32.82 -5.14 -15.32
N HIS A 119 -32.38 -6.38 -15.08
CA HIS A 119 -32.35 -7.45 -16.10
C HIS A 119 -33.73 -7.98 -16.53
N ARG A 120 -34.82 -7.53 -15.90
CA ARG A 120 -36.19 -7.96 -16.25
C ARG A 120 -36.86 -7.04 -17.29
N LEU A 121 -36.25 -5.92 -17.65
CA LEU A 121 -36.85 -4.89 -18.53
C LEU A 121 -36.26 -4.82 -19.95
N SER A 122 -35.42 -5.78 -20.37
CA SER A 122 -34.96 -5.94 -21.75
C SER A 122 -35.52 -7.21 -22.39
#